data_AF-A0A2S6HET1-F1
#
_entry.id   AF-A0A2S6HET1-F1
#
_cell.length_a   1.000
_cell.length_b   1.000
_cell.length_c   1.000
_cell.angle_alpha   90.00
_cell.angle_beta   90.00
_cell.angle_gamma   90.00
#
_symmetry.space_group_name_H-M   'P 1'
#
loop_
_entity.id
_entity.type
_entity.pdbx_description
1 polymer ?
#
loop_
_entity_poly.entity_id
_entity_poly.type
_entity_poly.pdbx_seq_one_letter_code
_entity_poly.pdbx_strand_id
1 'polypeptide(L)'
;MIILNEKNYIELLLTSDQIDFSKPYQTLSLLARYYCHIRGCNGDKLIEQLQDFMKQHYPRYNPVDWTSCIETCAERALKYPLCQCDGVWITSSELDVINQIKDKVLERLVFTLLCLAKYHNFRNKNNQNWVNNPDSEIYRLACITTNSYEKDIRFHKLKEAGLIDFANKIDNLSIKVLFVNDESEKRLCITDYRKLGYEWRLYKGEDYIRCSGCGILVRKTSVNKKYCKDCVKKNPYYTPVGIKSITCIDCGKHFNAEAASRDCRCDLCKTSHRKELQKLKMRRYRNKTTV
;
A
#
# COMPACT_ATOMS: atom_id res chain seq x y z
N MET A 1 1.23 -9.43 -2.28
CA MET A 1 1.78 -8.59 -1.20
C MET A 1 3.23 -9.00 -1.04
N ILE A 2 4.16 -8.06 -1.16
CA ILE A 2 5.59 -8.34 -0.97
C ILE A 2 5.88 -8.26 0.53
N ILE A 3 6.39 -9.35 1.08
CA ILE A 3 6.81 -9.48 2.47
C ILE A 3 8.30 -9.83 2.40
N LEU A 4 9.16 -8.96 2.93
CA LEU A 4 10.61 -9.18 2.86
C LEU A 4 11.04 -10.32 3.79
N ASN A 5 10.57 -10.29 5.04
CA ASN A 5 10.82 -11.31 6.04
C ASN A 5 9.50 -12.04 6.38
N GLU A 6 9.27 -13.16 5.69
CA GLU A 6 8.06 -13.98 5.83
C GLU A 6 7.99 -14.67 7.20
N LYS A 7 9.13 -14.99 7.80
CA LYS A 7 9.20 -15.57 9.16
C LYS A 7 8.66 -14.58 10.19
N ASN A 8 9.24 -13.38 10.26
CA ASN A 8 8.84 -12.36 11.22
C ASN A 8 7.36 -11.95 11.02
N TYR A 9 6.91 -11.92 9.77
CA TYR A 9 5.50 -11.67 9.46
C TYR A 9 4.56 -12.72 10.07
N ILE A 10 4.88 -14.01 9.93
CA ILE A 10 4.07 -15.08 10.51
C ILE A 10 4.16 -15.12 12.03
N GLU A 11 5.31 -14.86 12.63
CA GLU A 11 5.44 -14.78 14.09
C GLU A 11 4.60 -13.65 14.69
N LEU A 12 4.58 -12.48 14.04
CA LEU A 12 3.68 -11.38 14.41
C LEU A 12 2.20 -11.75 14.17
N LEU A 13 1.90 -12.52 13.12
CA LEU A 13 0.54 -12.97 12.83
C LEU A 13 0.02 -13.92 13.90
N LEU A 14 0.83 -14.89 14.32
CA LEU A 14 0.47 -15.91 15.32
C LEU A 14 0.35 -15.34 16.74
N THR A 15 0.99 -14.19 17.01
CA THR A 15 0.88 -13.48 18.30
C THR A 15 -0.23 -12.44 18.32
N SER A 16 -0.82 -12.12 17.16
CA SER A 16 -1.89 -11.13 17.03
C SER A 16 -3.27 -11.78 17.18
N ASP A 17 -4.10 -11.22 18.07
CA ASP A 17 -5.49 -11.66 18.24
C ASP A 17 -6.40 -11.33 17.04
N GLN A 18 -5.95 -10.44 16.15
CA GLN A 18 -6.68 -10.08 14.93
C GLN A 18 -5.89 -10.45 13.68
N ILE A 19 -6.30 -11.54 13.04
CA ILE A 19 -5.74 -12.02 11.78
C ILE A 19 -6.54 -11.43 10.61
N ASP A 20 -5.84 -10.81 9.67
CA ASP A 20 -6.43 -10.31 8.42
C ASP A 20 -6.55 -11.43 7.38
N PHE A 21 -7.77 -11.90 7.14
CA PHE A 21 -8.08 -12.91 6.13
C PHE A 21 -8.53 -12.33 4.78
N SER A 22 -8.13 -11.10 4.43
CA SER A 22 -8.37 -10.56 3.08
C SER A 22 -7.72 -11.40 1.97
N LYS A 23 -6.63 -12.13 2.28
CA LYS A 23 -5.93 -13.06 1.38
C LYS A 23 -5.65 -14.40 2.07
N PRO A 24 -6.69 -15.23 2.26
CA PRO A 24 -6.61 -16.45 3.07
C PRO A 24 -5.63 -17.47 2.48
N TYR A 25 -5.67 -17.71 1.16
CA TYR A 25 -4.74 -18.63 0.49
C TYR A 25 -3.27 -18.20 0.65
N GLN A 26 -2.97 -16.90 0.49
CA GLN A 26 -1.60 -16.41 0.66
C GLN A 26 -1.11 -16.61 2.10
N THR A 27 -1.99 -16.39 3.07
CA THR A 27 -1.70 -16.58 4.50
C THR A 27 -1.45 -18.05 4.81
N LEU A 28 -2.30 -18.95 4.30
CA LEU A 28 -2.13 -20.40 4.42
C LEU A 28 -0.81 -20.88 3.80
N SER A 29 -0.46 -20.42 2.61
CA SER A 29 0.79 -20.79 1.95
C SER A 29 2.03 -20.33 2.73
N LEU A 30 1.97 -19.19 3.40
CA LEU A 30 3.05 -18.73 4.29
C LEU A 30 3.13 -19.56 5.58
N LEU A 31 1.98 -19.84 6.21
CA LEU A 31 1.91 -20.68 7.40
C LEU A 31 2.41 -22.10 7.13
N ALA A 32 2.03 -22.68 5.99
CA ALA A 32 2.47 -24.02 5.59
C ALA A 32 4.01 -24.08 5.51
N ARG A 33 4.63 -23.10 4.85
CA ARG A 33 6.09 -22.95 4.77
C ARG A 33 6.73 -22.74 6.15
N TYR A 34 6.10 -21.94 7.01
CA TYR A 34 6.59 -21.73 8.37
C TYR A 34 6.54 -22.99 9.23
N TYR A 35 5.41 -23.69 9.28
CA TYR A 35 5.27 -24.93 10.03
C TYR A 35 6.20 -26.03 9.51
N CYS A 36 6.37 -26.12 8.19
CA CYS A 36 7.32 -27.03 7.55
C CYS A 36 8.78 -26.72 7.93
N HIS A 37 9.27 -25.52 7.63
CA HIS A 37 10.70 -25.21 7.72
C HIS A 37 11.17 -24.75 9.11
N ILE A 38 10.29 -24.17 9.92
CA ILE A 38 10.65 -23.64 11.25
C ILE A 38 10.20 -24.58 12.36
N ARG A 39 9.03 -25.21 12.24
CA ARG A 39 8.51 -26.16 13.25
C ARG A 39 8.71 -27.64 12.89
N GLY A 40 9.25 -27.95 11.72
CA GLY A 40 9.52 -29.33 11.29
C GLY A 40 8.26 -30.19 11.08
N CYS A 41 7.10 -29.57 10.85
CA CYS A 41 5.83 -30.29 10.64
C CYS A 41 5.62 -30.61 9.16
N ASN A 42 5.39 -31.88 8.81
CA ASN A 42 5.25 -32.35 7.43
C ASN A 42 4.08 -33.33 7.29
N GLY A 43 3.66 -33.59 6.04
CA GLY A 43 2.61 -34.56 5.72
C GLY A 43 1.28 -34.25 6.40
N ASP A 44 0.60 -35.28 6.91
CA ASP A 44 -0.72 -35.16 7.52
C ASP A 44 -0.74 -34.21 8.72
N LYS A 45 0.33 -34.23 9.54
CA LYS A 45 0.45 -33.31 10.69
C LYS A 45 0.46 -31.84 10.28
N LEU A 46 1.04 -31.52 9.13
CA LEU A 46 1.02 -30.16 8.58
C LEU A 46 -0.39 -29.77 8.13
N ILE A 47 -1.09 -30.67 7.45
CA ILE A 47 -2.47 -30.49 6.99
C ILE A 47 -3.39 -30.25 8.19
N GLU A 48 -3.30 -31.08 9.23
CA GLU A 48 -4.07 -30.94 10.48
C GLU A 48 -3.84 -29.56 11.14
N GLN A 49 -2.58 -29.12 11.29
CA GLN A 49 -2.28 -27.81 11.87
C GLN A 49 -2.85 -26.64 11.06
N LEU A 50 -2.84 -26.75 9.73
CA LEU A 50 -3.41 -25.72 8.86
C LEU A 50 -4.94 -25.71 8.93
N GLN A 51 -5.58 -26.89 8.99
CA GLN A 51 -7.02 -27.00 9.19
C GLN A 51 -7.44 -26.41 10.54
N ASP A 52 -6.74 -26.73 11.61
CA ASP A 52 -7.07 -26.23 12.95
C ASP A 52 -6.90 -24.72 13.06
N PHE A 53 -5.85 -24.17 12.44
CA PHE A 53 -5.69 -22.72 12.32
C PHE A 53 -6.88 -22.07 11.60
N MET A 54 -7.35 -22.64 10.49
CA MET A 54 -8.50 -22.12 9.76
C MET A 54 -9.79 -22.23 10.57
N LYS A 55 -10.03 -23.36 11.25
CA LYS A 55 -11.21 -23.55 12.12
C LYS A 55 -11.27 -22.49 13.23
N GLN A 56 -10.13 -22.15 13.82
CA GLN A 56 -10.05 -21.21 14.93
C GLN A 56 -10.23 -19.75 14.50
N HIS A 57 -9.69 -19.38 13.35
CA HIS A 57 -9.52 -17.96 13.02
C HIS A 57 -10.30 -17.50 11.78
N TYR A 58 -10.63 -18.40 10.83
CA TYR A 58 -11.29 -18.01 9.59
C TYR A 58 -12.82 -17.98 9.73
N PRO A 59 -13.48 -16.82 9.53
CA PRO A 59 -14.92 -16.72 9.67
C PRO A 59 -15.68 -17.62 8.69
N ARG A 60 -16.64 -18.41 9.20
CA ARG A 60 -17.45 -19.36 8.40
C ARG A 60 -16.61 -20.37 7.62
N TYR A 61 -15.55 -20.87 8.24
CA TYR A 61 -14.74 -21.94 7.67
C TYR A 61 -15.59 -23.16 7.31
N ASN A 62 -15.46 -23.62 6.07
CA ASN A 62 -16.04 -24.85 5.56
C ASN A 62 -14.89 -25.78 5.09
N PRO A 63 -14.67 -26.94 5.73
CA PRO A 63 -13.61 -27.86 5.35
C PRO A 63 -13.65 -28.26 3.87
N VAL A 64 -14.85 -28.54 3.34
CA VAL A 64 -15.02 -29.03 1.95
C VAL A 64 -14.43 -28.05 0.93
N ASP A 65 -14.57 -26.74 1.18
CA ASP A 65 -14.10 -25.70 0.27
C ASP A 65 -12.57 -25.50 0.33
N TRP A 66 -11.94 -25.90 1.44
CA TRP A 66 -10.56 -25.53 1.75
C TRP A 66 -9.57 -26.71 1.78
N THR A 67 -10.02 -27.96 1.92
CA THR A 67 -9.14 -29.13 2.00
C THR A 67 -8.14 -29.19 0.86
N SER A 68 -8.60 -29.08 -0.39
CA SER A 68 -7.72 -29.13 -1.58
C SER A 68 -6.70 -27.99 -1.60
N CYS A 69 -7.09 -26.80 -1.15
CA CYS A 69 -6.18 -25.65 -1.04
C CYS A 69 -5.12 -25.87 0.04
N ILE A 70 -5.49 -26.45 1.18
CA ILE A 70 -4.59 -26.73 2.29
C ILE A 70 -3.58 -27.81 1.89
N GLU A 71 -4.03 -28.90 1.27
CA GLU A 71 -3.18 -29.97 0.73
C GLU A 71 -2.17 -29.41 -0.27
N THR A 72 -2.65 -28.61 -1.24
CA THR A 72 -1.76 -27.93 -2.21
C THR A 72 -0.72 -27.04 -1.53
N CYS A 73 -1.10 -26.34 -0.45
CA CYS A 73 -0.15 -25.51 0.31
C CYS A 73 0.90 -26.37 1.02
N ALA A 74 0.48 -27.48 1.64
CA ALA A 74 1.37 -28.40 2.34
C ALA A 74 2.38 -29.07 1.38
N GLU A 75 1.91 -29.55 0.22
CA GLU A 75 2.78 -30.14 -0.82
C GLU A 75 3.85 -29.17 -1.31
N ARG A 76 3.45 -27.91 -1.57
CA ARG A 76 4.37 -26.88 -2.06
C ARG A 76 5.30 -26.33 -0.98
N ALA A 77 4.94 -26.46 0.29
CA ALA A 77 5.68 -25.87 1.39
C ALA A 77 7.13 -26.37 1.44
N LEU A 78 7.34 -27.68 1.23
CA LEU A 78 8.67 -28.28 1.27
C LEU A 78 9.61 -27.72 0.20
N LYS A 79 9.08 -27.46 -1.01
CA LYS A 79 9.87 -27.00 -2.16
C LYS A 79 10.34 -25.54 -2.04
N TYR A 80 9.55 -24.69 -1.40
CA TYR A 80 9.80 -23.25 -1.37
C TYR A 80 10.02 -22.79 0.06
N PRO A 81 11.27 -22.50 0.48
CA PRO A 81 11.53 -21.98 1.83
C PRO A 81 10.95 -20.57 2.02
N LEU A 82 10.90 -20.14 3.28
CA LEU A 82 10.52 -18.78 3.64
C LEU A 82 11.59 -17.77 3.20
N CYS A 83 11.15 -16.65 2.64
CA CYS A 83 12.00 -15.50 2.36
C CYS A 83 12.35 -14.78 3.67
N GLN A 84 13.64 -14.57 3.93
CA GLN A 84 14.15 -13.87 5.12
C GLN A 84 15.08 -12.75 4.67
N CYS A 85 14.49 -11.70 4.10
CA CYS A 85 15.18 -10.47 3.74
C CYS A 85 14.93 -9.42 4.83
N ASP A 86 15.97 -9.00 5.53
CA ASP A 86 15.84 -7.97 6.59
C ASP A 86 15.59 -6.58 6.00
N GLY A 87 16.05 -6.35 4.77
CA GLY A 87 15.85 -5.11 4.05
C GLY A 87 16.70 -5.06 2.78
N VAL A 88 16.36 -4.12 1.92
CA VAL A 88 17.11 -3.83 0.69
C VAL A 88 17.85 -2.51 0.87
N TRP A 89 19.16 -2.53 0.68
CA TRP A 89 19.99 -1.33 0.74
C TRP A 89 20.05 -0.62 -0.60
N ILE A 90 19.87 0.70 -0.56
CA ILE A 90 20.07 1.62 -1.68
C ILE A 90 21.36 2.39 -1.44
N THR A 91 22.21 2.43 -2.46
CA THR A 91 23.56 3.00 -2.36
C THR A 91 23.57 4.48 -2.71
N SER A 92 24.66 5.19 -2.38
CA SER A 92 24.78 6.62 -2.67
C SER A 92 24.73 6.89 -4.18
N SER A 93 25.43 6.09 -4.99
CA SER A 93 25.44 6.25 -6.45
C SER A 93 24.05 6.07 -7.07
N GLU A 94 23.27 5.11 -6.56
CA GLU A 94 21.89 4.89 -6.99
C GLU A 94 20.99 6.09 -6.62
N LEU A 95 21.14 6.63 -5.41
CA LEU A 95 20.38 7.81 -4.98
C LEU A 95 20.73 9.05 -5.80
N ASP A 96 21.99 9.21 -6.17
CA ASP A 96 22.47 10.31 -7.01
C ASP A 96 21.85 10.25 -8.41
N VAL A 97 21.82 9.06 -9.03
CA VAL A 97 21.14 8.85 -10.32
C VAL A 97 19.67 9.23 -10.24
N ILE A 98 18.96 8.80 -9.19
CA ILE A 98 17.53 9.13 -9.02
C ILE A 98 17.35 10.64 -8.85
N ASN A 99 18.19 11.30 -8.04
CA ASN A 99 18.11 12.75 -7.80
C ASN A 99 18.36 13.60 -9.06
N GLN A 100 19.09 13.09 -10.05
CA GLN A 100 19.37 13.82 -11.31
C GLN A 100 18.13 13.98 -12.20
N ILE A 101 17.10 13.16 -12.02
CA ILE A 101 15.87 13.17 -12.84
C ILE A 101 15.09 14.48 -12.67
N LYS A 102 15.13 15.09 -11.48
CA LYS A 102 14.45 16.36 -11.14
C LYS A 102 12.93 16.37 -11.41
N ASP A 103 12.29 15.20 -11.49
CA ASP A 103 10.85 15.03 -11.57
C ASP A 103 10.39 14.13 -10.41
N LYS A 104 9.67 14.71 -9.44
CA LYS A 104 9.23 14.03 -8.22
C LYS A 104 8.35 12.79 -8.45
N VAL A 105 7.69 12.69 -9.62
CA VAL A 105 6.88 11.52 -9.97
C VAL A 105 7.76 10.43 -10.56
N LEU A 106 8.65 10.78 -11.49
CA LEU A 106 9.59 9.83 -12.10
C LEU A 106 10.62 9.31 -11.09
N GLU A 107 11.12 10.17 -10.19
CA GLU A 107 11.98 9.77 -9.07
C GLU A 107 11.34 8.65 -8.23
N ARG A 108 10.08 8.83 -7.82
CA ARG A 108 9.34 7.81 -7.05
C ARG A 108 9.14 6.52 -7.83
N LEU A 109 8.85 6.64 -9.12
CA LEU A 109 8.63 5.48 -9.98
C LEU A 109 9.91 4.67 -10.13
N VAL A 110 11.02 5.32 -10.48
CA VAL A 110 12.31 4.64 -10.68
C VAL A 110 12.87 4.10 -9.36
N PHE A 111 12.69 4.82 -8.24
CA PHE A 111 13.05 4.32 -6.91
C PHE A 111 12.31 3.04 -6.57
N THR A 112 11.02 2.97 -6.91
CA THR A 112 10.20 1.77 -6.71
C THR A 112 10.70 0.61 -7.56
N LEU A 113 11.04 0.86 -8.84
CA LEU A 113 11.62 -0.16 -9.73
C LEU A 113 12.96 -0.67 -9.20
N LEU A 114 13.84 0.21 -8.72
CA LEU A 114 15.12 -0.16 -8.12
C LEU A 114 14.93 -1.08 -6.91
N CYS A 115 14.05 -0.71 -5.98
CA CYS A 115 13.73 -1.53 -4.81
C CYS A 115 13.23 -2.93 -5.24
N LEU A 116 12.35 -2.99 -6.24
CA LEU A 116 11.83 -4.26 -6.75
C LEU A 116 12.94 -5.10 -7.40
N ALA A 117 13.76 -4.50 -8.26
CA ALA A 117 14.86 -5.19 -8.94
C ALA A 117 15.84 -5.80 -7.94
N LYS A 118 16.26 -5.02 -6.93
CA LYS A 118 17.15 -5.50 -5.86
C LYS A 118 16.53 -6.61 -5.02
N TYR A 119 15.24 -6.49 -4.69
CA TYR A 119 14.53 -7.57 -3.98
C TYR A 119 14.44 -8.84 -4.81
N HIS A 120 14.17 -8.74 -6.11
CA HIS A 120 14.14 -9.89 -7.00
C HIS A 120 15.52 -10.53 -7.18
N ASN A 121 16.59 -9.73 -7.22
CA ASN A 121 17.98 -10.22 -7.20
C ASN A 121 18.31 -10.95 -5.89
N PHE A 122 17.83 -10.46 -4.75
CA PHE A 122 17.96 -11.16 -3.48
C PHE A 122 17.28 -12.54 -3.53
N ARG A 123 16.06 -12.62 -4.07
CA ARG A 123 15.33 -13.91 -4.17
C ARG A 123 15.90 -14.86 -5.21
N ASN A 124 16.45 -14.32 -6.29
CA ASN A 124 17.03 -15.08 -7.37
C ASN A 124 18.30 -14.37 -7.85
N LYS A 125 19.46 -14.94 -7.52
CA LYS A 125 20.77 -14.40 -7.88
C LYS A 125 20.95 -14.21 -9.39
N ASN A 126 20.21 -14.97 -10.21
CA ASN A 126 20.25 -14.90 -11.67
C ASN A 126 19.18 -13.95 -12.26
N ASN A 127 18.48 -13.16 -11.44
CA ASN A 127 17.42 -12.26 -11.91
C ASN A 127 17.93 -11.08 -12.75
N GLN A 128 19.21 -10.68 -12.65
CA GLN A 128 19.81 -9.65 -13.51
C GLN A 128 19.01 -8.33 -13.59
N ASN A 129 18.52 -7.83 -12.45
CA ASN A 129 17.80 -6.56 -12.31
C ASN A 129 16.43 -6.48 -13.02
N TRP A 130 15.83 -7.63 -13.37
CA TRP A 130 14.49 -7.67 -13.95
C TRP A 130 13.40 -7.46 -12.90
N VAL A 131 12.36 -6.74 -13.29
CA VAL A 131 11.12 -6.51 -12.54
C VAL A 131 9.97 -7.05 -13.38
N ASN A 132 9.25 -8.03 -12.84
CA ASN A 132 8.13 -8.71 -13.49
C ASN A 132 6.77 -8.38 -12.86
N ASN A 133 6.74 -7.39 -11.96
CA ASN A 133 5.49 -6.93 -11.36
C ASN A 133 4.61 -6.23 -12.41
N PRO A 134 3.28 -6.39 -12.36
CA PRO A 134 2.39 -5.66 -13.25
C PRO A 134 2.44 -4.16 -12.94
N ASP A 135 2.25 -3.32 -13.95
CA ASP A 135 2.28 -1.87 -13.81
C ASP A 135 1.34 -1.36 -12.71
N SER A 136 0.13 -1.94 -12.61
CA SER A 136 -0.83 -1.59 -11.56
C SER A 136 -0.24 -1.78 -10.15
N GLU A 137 0.57 -2.81 -9.93
CA GLU A 137 1.27 -3.04 -8.68
C GLU A 137 2.43 -2.07 -8.50
N ILE A 138 3.27 -1.86 -9.53
CA ILE A 138 4.40 -0.92 -9.48
C ILE A 138 3.91 0.48 -9.08
N TYR A 139 2.89 1.00 -9.76
CA TYR A 139 2.32 2.32 -9.48
C TYR A 139 1.67 2.40 -8.10
N ARG A 140 1.03 1.31 -7.64
CA ARG A 140 0.45 1.23 -6.28
C ARG A 140 1.54 1.31 -5.21
N LEU A 141 2.66 0.60 -5.38
CA LEU A 141 3.80 0.64 -4.47
C LEU A 141 4.47 2.03 -4.49
N ALA A 142 4.64 2.61 -5.68
CA ALA A 142 5.14 3.97 -5.88
C ALA A 142 4.22 5.08 -5.36
N CYS A 143 3.00 4.74 -4.91
CA CYS A 143 2.00 5.69 -4.44
C CYS A 143 1.72 6.81 -5.46
N ILE A 144 1.60 6.43 -6.74
CA ILE A 144 1.29 7.32 -7.86
C ILE A 144 -0.11 6.96 -8.36
N THR A 145 -1.00 7.95 -8.37
CA THR A 145 -2.33 7.84 -8.97
C THR A 145 -2.28 8.44 -10.36
N THR A 146 -2.62 7.66 -11.38
CA THR A 146 -2.57 8.09 -12.78
C THR A 146 -3.43 7.17 -13.66
N ASN A 147 -3.78 7.62 -14.86
CA ASN A 147 -4.49 6.80 -15.87
C ASN A 147 -3.50 5.89 -16.63
N SER A 148 -4.00 4.91 -17.39
CA SER A 148 -3.14 3.93 -18.07
C SER A 148 -2.20 4.55 -19.11
N TYR A 149 -2.70 5.45 -19.98
CA TYR A 149 -1.89 6.11 -21.02
C TYR A 149 -0.69 6.86 -20.44
N GLU A 150 -0.94 7.55 -19.34
CA GLU A 150 0.05 8.28 -18.57
C GLU A 150 1.10 7.36 -17.89
N LYS A 151 0.79 6.08 -17.66
CA LYS A 151 1.79 5.13 -17.14
C LYS A 151 2.86 4.83 -18.18
N ASP A 152 2.42 4.55 -19.40
CA ASP A 152 3.30 4.17 -20.51
C ASP A 152 4.25 5.33 -20.86
N ILE A 153 3.73 6.56 -20.90
CA ILE A 153 4.55 7.77 -21.10
C ILE A 153 5.67 7.86 -20.07
N ARG A 154 5.38 7.60 -18.78
CA ARG A 154 6.39 7.71 -17.72
C ARG A 154 7.47 6.64 -17.84
N PHE A 155 7.11 5.41 -18.17
CA PHE A 155 8.12 4.38 -18.42
C PHE A 155 8.94 4.70 -19.66
N HIS A 156 8.33 5.20 -20.73
CA HIS A 156 9.05 5.65 -21.92
C HIS A 156 10.08 6.73 -21.59
N LYS A 157 9.71 7.74 -20.80
CA LYS A 157 10.65 8.78 -20.32
C LYS A 157 11.83 8.20 -19.53
N LEU A 158 11.60 7.20 -18.69
CA LEU A 158 12.67 6.52 -17.95
C LEU A 158 13.58 5.72 -18.88
N LYS A 159 13.03 5.12 -19.94
CA LYS A 159 13.81 4.42 -20.97
C LYS A 159 14.67 5.40 -21.77
N GLU A 160 14.09 6.52 -22.22
CA GLU A 160 14.83 7.57 -22.93
C GLU A 160 15.96 8.16 -22.10
N ALA A 161 15.78 8.23 -20.77
CA ALA A 161 16.82 8.64 -19.83
C ALA A 161 17.90 7.55 -19.58
N GLY A 162 17.80 6.37 -20.20
CA GLY A 162 18.75 5.27 -20.03
C GLY A 162 18.70 4.59 -18.66
N LEU A 163 17.61 4.76 -17.90
CA LEU A 163 17.48 4.22 -16.55
C LEU A 163 16.87 2.82 -16.53
N ILE A 164 16.03 2.51 -17.52
CA ILE A 164 15.37 1.23 -17.66
C ILE A 164 15.38 0.74 -19.11
N ASP A 165 15.14 -0.55 -19.30
CA ASP A 165 14.82 -1.12 -20.61
C ASP A 165 13.63 -2.07 -20.52
N PHE A 166 13.02 -2.40 -21.66
CA PHE A 166 11.93 -3.37 -21.76
C PHE A 166 12.44 -4.69 -22.31
N ALA A 167 11.75 -5.78 -21.98
CA ALA A 167 12.02 -7.05 -22.64
C ALA A 167 11.68 -6.98 -24.14
N ASN A 168 12.52 -7.61 -24.97
CA ASN A 168 12.33 -7.59 -26.44
C ASN A 168 11.14 -8.44 -26.92
N LYS A 169 10.61 -9.33 -26.08
CA LYS A 169 9.50 -10.22 -26.44
C LYS A 169 8.18 -9.46 -26.29
N ILE A 170 7.33 -9.50 -27.33
CA ILE A 170 6.07 -8.75 -27.43
C ILE A 170 5.15 -8.94 -26.20
N ASP A 171 5.01 -10.17 -25.70
CA ASP A 171 4.14 -10.48 -24.56
C ASP A 171 4.82 -10.31 -23.19
N ASN A 172 6.07 -9.82 -23.16
CA ASN A 172 6.82 -9.68 -21.93
C ASN A 172 6.86 -8.22 -21.48
N LEU A 173 6.03 -7.90 -20.49
CA LEU A 173 5.97 -6.58 -19.87
C LEU A 173 7.04 -6.36 -18.78
N SER A 174 8.07 -7.20 -18.73
CA SER A 174 9.15 -7.06 -17.74
C SER A 174 10.02 -5.84 -18.05
N ILE A 175 10.45 -5.18 -16.98
CA ILE A 175 11.29 -3.98 -17.01
C ILE A 175 12.65 -4.31 -16.41
N LYS A 176 13.74 -3.95 -17.07
CA LYS A 176 15.11 -4.07 -16.54
C LYS A 176 15.57 -2.75 -15.97
N VAL A 177 16.13 -2.75 -14.76
CA VAL A 177 16.78 -1.57 -14.18
C VAL A 177 18.26 -1.55 -14.55
N LEU A 178 18.74 -0.45 -15.12
CA LEU A 178 20.08 -0.37 -15.75
C LEU A 178 21.16 0.24 -14.86
N PHE A 179 20.81 0.85 -13.73
CA PHE A 179 21.73 1.61 -12.88
C PHE A 179 21.94 1.02 -11.48
N VAL A 180 21.61 -0.27 -11.29
CA VAL A 180 21.84 -0.98 -10.02
C VAL A 180 23.35 -1.04 -9.74
N ASN A 181 23.77 -0.61 -8.56
CA ASN A 181 25.17 -0.59 -8.15
C ASN A 181 25.30 -0.90 -6.64
N ASP A 182 25.71 -2.13 -6.33
CA ASP A 182 25.87 -2.63 -4.96
C ASP A 182 27.25 -2.35 -4.34
N GLU A 183 28.21 -1.85 -5.13
CA GLU A 183 29.59 -1.60 -4.68
C GLU A 183 29.75 -0.24 -3.97
N SER A 184 28.77 0.65 -4.09
CA SER A 184 28.75 1.98 -3.49
C SER A 184 28.29 1.94 -2.01
N GLU A 185 28.58 3.01 -1.27
CA GLU A 185 28.19 3.17 0.14
C GLU A 185 26.67 2.99 0.33
N LYS A 186 26.29 2.09 1.25
CA LYS A 186 24.89 1.83 1.61
C LYS A 186 24.34 3.01 2.42
N ARG A 187 23.29 3.68 1.91
CA ARG A 187 22.75 4.91 2.51
C ARG A 187 21.34 4.77 3.07
N LEU A 188 20.48 4.00 2.40
CA LEU A 188 19.07 3.87 2.79
C LEU A 188 18.66 2.40 2.81
N CYS A 189 18.18 1.91 3.95
CA CYS A 189 17.66 0.54 4.08
C CYS A 189 16.12 0.54 4.00
N ILE A 190 15.57 -0.19 3.04
CA ILE A 190 14.12 -0.34 2.85
C ILE A 190 13.68 -1.68 3.41
N THR A 191 12.88 -1.63 4.47
CA THR A 191 12.40 -2.81 5.21
C THR A 191 10.91 -3.09 4.99
N ASP A 192 10.17 -2.15 4.37
CA ASP A 192 8.73 -2.27 4.13
C ASP A 192 8.35 -1.82 2.72
N TYR A 193 7.80 -2.75 1.92
CA TYR A 193 7.44 -2.48 0.53
C TYR A 193 5.99 -2.01 0.37
N ARG A 194 5.18 -1.96 1.42
CA ARG A 194 3.75 -1.59 1.31
C ARG A 194 3.53 -0.20 0.71
N LYS A 195 4.47 0.73 0.92
CA LYS A 195 4.40 2.14 0.48
C LYS A 195 5.76 2.72 0.05
N LEU A 196 6.45 2.07 -0.90
CA LEU A 196 7.76 2.51 -1.42
C LEU A 196 7.80 3.99 -1.86
N GLY A 197 6.73 4.48 -2.49
CA GLY A 197 6.65 5.89 -2.88
C GLY A 197 6.64 6.87 -1.70
N TYR A 198 6.16 6.45 -0.53
CA TYR A 198 6.24 7.25 0.69
C TYR A 198 7.61 7.15 1.34
N GLU A 199 8.31 6.00 1.21
CA GLU A 199 9.71 5.87 1.63
C GLU A 199 10.59 6.91 0.95
N TRP A 200 10.44 7.04 -0.38
CA TRP A 200 11.16 8.07 -1.14
C TRP A 200 10.84 9.48 -0.64
N ARG A 201 9.57 9.79 -0.42
CA ARG A 201 9.16 11.12 0.05
C ARG A 201 9.69 11.42 1.46
N LEU A 202 9.68 10.44 2.35
CA LEU A 202 10.28 10.56 3.68
C LEU A 202 11.79 10.82 3.56
N TYR A 203 12.49 10.08 2.71
CA TYR A 203 13.92 10.30 2.43
C TYR A 203 14.19 11.72 1.91
N LYS A 204 13.30 12.27 1.08
CA LYS A 204 13.37 13.66 0.59
C LYS A 204 12.94 14.72 1.62
N GLY A 205 12.64 14.33 2.86
CA GLY A 205 12.30 15.23 3.96
C GLY A 205 10.82 15.62 4.05
N GLU A 206 9.91 14.92 3.38
CA GLU A 206 8.46 15.14 3.57
C GLU A 206 7.97 14.54 4.89
N ASP A 207 6.92 15.15 5.46
CA ASP A 207 6.35 14.74 6.75
C ASP A 207 5.54 13.44 6.68
N TYR A 208 6.19 12.34 7.04
CA TYR A 208 5.59 11.01 7.18
C TYR A 208 5.89 10.42 8.56
N ILE A 209 4.97 9.59 9.05
CA ILE A 209 5.14 8.84 10.31
C ILE A 209 4.90 7.35 10.07
N ARG A 210 5.68 6.51 10.73
CA ARG A 210 5.43 5.07 10.84
C ARG A 210 4.28 4.87 11.83
N CYS A 211 3.23 4.20 11.40
CA CYS A 211 2.11 3.86 12.30
C CYS A 211 2.60 3.02 13.47
N SER A 212 2.39 3.45 14.71
CA SER A 212 2.79 2.68 15.91
C SER A 212 2.07 1.33 16.05
N GLY A 213 0.93 1.15 15.38
CA GLY A 213 0.18 -0.10 15.41
C GLY A 213 0.64 -1.13 14.36
N CYS A 214 0.79 -0.73 13.09
CA CYS A 214 1.08 -1.66 12.00
C CYS A 214 2.36 -1.37 11.22
N GLY A 215 3.12 -0.35 11.60
CA GLY A 215 4.38 0.07 10.98
C GLY A 215 4.23 0.77 9.62
N ILE A 216 3.04 0.75 8.99
CA ILE A 216 2.88 1.33 7.65
C ILE A 216 3.14 2.84 7.67
N LEU A 217 3.81 3.33 6.64
CA LEU A 217 4.11 4.74 6.50
C LEU A 217 2.85 5.51 6.06
N VAL A 218 2.54 6.60 6.77
CA VAL A 218 1.40 7.48 6.47
C VAL A 218 1.78 8.94 6.57
N ARG A 219 1.11 9.80 5.78
CA ARG A 219 1.34 11.24 5.83
C ARG A 219 0.99 11.80 7.21
N LYS A 220 1.87 12.60 7.78
CA LYS A 220 1.61 13.33 9.03
C LYS A 220 0.66 14.49 8.73
N THR A 221 -0.54 14.45 9.32
CA THR A 221 -1.58 15.48 9.13
C THR A 221 -1.76 16.35 10.36
N SER A 222 -1.18 15.96 11.49
CA SER A 222 -1.15 16.70 12.75
C SER A 222 0.08 16.28 13.54
N VAL A 223 0.52 17.15 14.47
CA VAL A 223 1.70 16.91 15.31
C VAL A 223 1.59 15.60 16.10
N ASN A 224 0.38 15.31 16.61
CA ASN A 224 0.12 14.17 17.50
C ASN A 224 -0.30 12.88 16.77
N LYS A 225 -0.20 12.83 15.43
CA LYS A 225 -0.61 11.64 14.68
C LYS A 225 0.38 10.50 14.90
N LYS A 226 -0.07 9.43 15.57
CA LYS A 226 0.71 8.20 15.82
C LYS A 226 0.27 6.99 15.00
N TYR A 227 -0.98 6.97 14.53
CA TYR A 227 -1.59 5.80 13.90
C TYR A 227 -2.11 6.09 12.48
N CYS A 228 -2.18 5.05 11.65
CA CYS A 228 -2.88 5.10 10.37
C CYS A 228 -4.41 5.07 10.61
N LYS A 229 -5.19 5.42 9.57
CA LYS A 229 -6.66 5.46 9.66
C LYS A 229 -7.25 4.11 10.08
N ASP A 230 -6.69 3.00 9.60
CA ASP A 230 -7.20 1.67 9.88
C ASP A 230 -6.92 1.25 11.33
N CYS A 231 -5.72 1.52 11.84
CA CYS A 231 -5.40 1.28 13.26
C CYS A 231 -6.22 2.17 14.20
N VAL A 232 -6.54 3.41 13.81
CA VAL A 232 -7.46 4.26 14.59
C VAL A 232 -8.86 3.65 14.63
N LYS A 233 -9.39 3.16 13.50
CA LYS A 233 -10.72 2.53 13.44
C LYS A 233 -10.82 1.23 14.24
N LYS A 234 -9.73 0.46 14.29
CA LYS A 234 -9.67 -0.78 15.08
C LYS A 234 -9.49 -0.54 16.58
N ASN A 235 -9.21 0.69 17.01
CA ASN A 235 -9.01 1.01 18.41
C ASN A 235 -10.36 0.99 19.15
N PRO A 236 -10.60 0.06 20.09
CA PRO A 236 -11.88 -0.05 20.81
C PRO A 236 -12.17 1.15 21.70
N TYR A 237 -11.16 1.96 22.06
CA TYR A 237 -11.30 3.13 22.92
C TYR A 237 -11.54 4.44 22.15
N TYR A 238 -11.54 4.39 20.82
CA TYR A 238 -11.79 5.57 19.98
C TYR A 238 -13.22 5.54 19.40
N THR A 239 -14.13 6.27 20.03
CA THR A 239 -15.45 6.58 19.46
C THR A 239 -15.38 7.92 18.76
N PRO A 240 -15.45 7.98 17.42
CA PRO A 240 -15.55 9.25 16.72
C PRO A 240 -16.82 9.98 17.18
N VAL A 241 -16.72 11.28 17.44
CA VAL A 241 -17.89 12.14 17.68
C VAL A 241 -18.77 12.04 16.44
N GLY A 242 -19.89 11.34 16.53
CA GLY A 242 -20.76 11.08 15.37
C GLY A 242 -21.52 12.33 14.95
N ILE A 243 -21.94 13.12 15.93
CA ILE A 243 -22.84 14.27 15.76
C ILE A 243 -22.30 15.44 16.55
N LYS A 244 -22.30 16.63 15.95
CA LYS A 244 -22.07 17.91 16.61
C LYS A 244 -23.33 18.77 16.53
N SER A 245 -23.61 19.52 17.59
CA SER A 245 -24.67 20.53 17.58
C SER A 245 -24.13 21.83 17.00
N ILE A 246 -24.82 22.40 16.00
CA ILE A 246 -24.44 23.62 15.31
C ILE A 246 -25.57 24.63 15.44
N THR A 247 -25.24 25.88 15.73
CA THR A 247 -26.20 27.00 15.69
C THR A 247 -26.34 27.52 14.26
N CYS A 248 -27.56 27.56 13.73
CA CYS A 248 -27.83 28.10 12.41
C CYS A 248 -27.53 29.60 12.35
N ILE A 249 -26.76 30.04 11.36
CA ILE A 249 -26.38 31.46 11.21
C ILE A 249 -27.54 32.39 10.83
N ASP A 250 -28.59 31.86 10.19
CA ASP A 250 -29.71 32.70 9.72
C ASP A 250 -30.86 32.76 10.73
N CYS A 251 -31.17 31.65 11.42
CA CYS A 251 -32.33 31.56 12.32
C CYS A 251 -31.98 31.31 13.80
N GLY A 252 -30.70 31.14 14.13
CA GLY A 252 -30.24 30.88 15.51
C GLY A 252 -30.61 29.50 16.08
N LYS A 253 -31.39 28.67 15.36
CA LYS A 253 -31.78 27.34 15.86
C LYS A 253 -30.59 26.38 15.89
N HIS A 254 -30.51 25.57 16.93
CA HIS A 254 -29.57 24.46 17.00
C HIS A 254 -30.04 23.29 16.14
N PHE A 255 -29.13 22.70 15.39
CA PHE A 255 -29.39 21.47 14.63
C PHE A 255 -28.19 20.52 14.75
N ASN A 256 -28.48 19.23 14.65
CA ASN A 256 -27.48 18.19 14.70
C ASN A 256 -26.93 17.95 13.30
N ALA A 257 -25.60 17.95 13.18
CA ALA A 257 -24.92 17.61 11.96
C ALA A 257 -23.83 16.59 12.23
N GLU A 258 -23.49 15.78 11.23
CA GLU A 258 -22.32 14.91 11.32
C GLU A 258 -21.07 15.72 11.69
N ALA A 259 -20.17 15.16 12.48
CA ALA A 259 -18.98 15.91 12.91
C ALA A 259 -18.14 16.44 11.74
N ALA A 260 -18.12 15.72 10.62
CA ALA A 260 -17.45 16.13 9.38
C ALA A 260 -18.22 17.21 8.58
N SER A 261 -19.51 17.41 8.85
CA SER A 261 -20.34 18.37 8.12
C SER A 261 -19.78 19.80 8.29
N ARG A 262 -19.76 20.54 7.18
CA ARG A 262 -19.44 21.97 7.15
C ARG A 262 -20.70 22.84 7.13
N ASP A 263 -21.86 22.24 7.41
CA ASP A 263 -23.12 22.97 7.42
C ASP A 263 -23.10 24.04 8.52
N CYS A 264 -23.56 25.23 8.15
CA CYS A 264 -23.76 26.37 9.05
C CYS A 264 -25.24 26.79 9.10
N ARG A 265 -26.11 26.10 8.37
CA ARG A 265 -27.53 26.40 8.24
C ARG A 265 -28.35 25.13 8.44
N CYS A 266 -29.49 25.27 9.12
CA CYS A 266 -30.49 24.20 9.15
C CYS A 266 -31.08 23.97 7.74
N ASP A 267 -31.73 22.83 7.51
CA ASP A 267 -32.21 22.44 6.18
C ASP A 267 -33.17 23.45 5.53
N LEU A 268 -34.01 24.11 6.35
CA LEU A 268 -34.92 25.16 5.88
C LEU A 268 -34.15 26.37 5.36
N CYS A 269 -33.23 26.92 6.18
CA CYS A 269 -32.40 28.07 5.82
C CYS A 269 -31.47 27.76 4.64
N LYS A 270 -30.93 26.54 4.57
CA LYS A 270 -30.12 26.04 3.45
C LYS A 270 -30.91 26.04 2.14
N THR A 271 -32.17 25.61 2.18
CA THR A 271 -33.06 25.60 1.01
C THR A 271 -33.39 27.01 0.55
N SER A 272 -33.74 27.91 1.47
CA SER A 272 -34.02 29.31 1.15
C SER A 272 -32.80 30.02 0.54
N HIS A 273 -31.62 29.83 1.15
CA HIS A 273 -30.38 30.43 0.66
C HIS A 273 -29.99 29.92 -0.74
N ARG A 274 -30.18 28.62 -1.02
CA ARG A 274 -29.94 28.06 -2.37
C ARG A 274 -30.84 28.71 -3.43
N LYS A 275 -32.14 28.92 -3.12
CA LYS A 275 -33.08 29.59 -4.01
C LYS A 275 -32.66 31.03 -4.31
N GLU A 276 -32.19 31.76 -3.30
CA GLU A 276 -31.72 33.13 -3.45
C GLU A 276 -30.45 33.22 -4.31
N LEU A 277 -29.46 32.36 -4.04
CA LEU A 277 -28.26 32.25 -4.88
C LEU A 277 -28.59 31.93 -6.34
N GLN A 278 -29.57 31.07 -6.59
CA GLN A 278 -30.01 30.75 -7.95
C GLN A 278 -30.65 31.97 -8.64
N LYS A 279 -31.52 32.72 -7.94
CA LYS A 279 -32.09 33.97 -8.45
C LYS A 279 -31.00 34.99 -8.81
N LEU A 280 -30.00 35.15 -7.95
CA LEU A 280 -28.85 36.04 -8.18
C LEU A 280 -28.02 35.61 -9.38
N LYS A 281 -27.75 34.31 -9.55
CA LYS A 281 -27.04 33.76 -10.71
C LYS A 281 -27.81 34.03 -12.01
N MET A 282 -29.12 33.79 -12.03
CA MET A 282 -29.95 34.04 -13.21
C MET A 282 -30.00 35.53 -13.58
N ARG A 283 -30.07 36.44 -12.59
CA ARG A 283 -29.97 37.88 -12.82
C ARG A 283 -28.63 38.27 -13.44
N ARG A 284 -27.52 37.76 -12.90
CA ARG A 284 -26.17 37.99 -13.46
C ARG A 284 -26.02 37.46 -14.88
N TYR A 285 -26.58 36.29 -15.17
CA TYR A 285 -26.56 35.71 -16.51
C TYR A 285 -27.34 36.59 -17.51
N ARG A 286 -28.57 36.99 -17.15
CA ARG A 286 -29.40 37.88 -17.98
C ARG A 286 -28.70 39.21 -18.28
N ASN A 287 -28.09 39.82 -17.27
CA ASN A 287 -27.37 41.09 -17.43
C ASN A 287 -26.10 40.96 -18.30
N LYS A 288 -25.50 39.77 -18.40
CA LYS A 288 -24.35 39.51 -19.29
C LYS A 288 -24.77 39.28 -20.74
N THR A 289 -25.98 38.78 -20.98
CA THR A 289 -26.53 38.55 -22.34
C THR A 289 -27.20 39.78 -22.94
N THR A 290 -27.39 40.86 -22.16
CA THR A 290 -27.98 42.13 -22.60
C THR A 290 -26.94 43.19 -22.97
N VAL A 291 -25.69 42.78 -23.21
CA VAL A 291 -24.62 43.61 -23.80
C VAL A 291 -24.23 42.99 -25.14
#